data_AF-A0A4Q5UK53-F1
#
_entry.id   AF-A0A4Q5UK53-F1
#
_cell.length_a   1.000
_cell.length_b   1.000
_cell.length_c   1.000
_cell.angle_alpha   90.00
_cell.angle_beta   90.00
_cell.angle_gamma   90.00
#
_symmetry.space_group_name_H-M   'P 1'
#
loop_
_entity.id
_entity.type
_entity.pdbx_description
1 polymer ?
#
loop_
_entity_poly.entity_id
_entity_poly.type
_entity_poly.pdbx_seq_one_letter_code
_entity_poly.pdbx_strand_id
1 'polypeptide(L)' 'MAFNLHNPFPPAGDQPGAIQELTKGILEGEKFQTLLGVTGSGKTFTIANVIQNIQKPTLVLTHNKTLVAQLYG' A
#
# COMPACT_ATOMS: atom_id res chain seq x y z
N MET A 1 -14.08 -10.19 8.06
CA MET A 1 -13.54 -9.05 8.83
C MET A 1 -12.99 -8.06 7.83
N ALA A 2 -13.31 -6.77 7.96
CA ALA A 2 -12.77 -5.73 7.08
C ALA A 2 -11.37 -5.32 7.57
N PHE A 3 -10.45 -5.04 6.64
CA PHE A 3 -9.19 -4.39 6.98
C PHE A 3 -9.48 -2.98 7.50
N ASN A 4 -8.93 -2.65 8.66
CA ASN A 4 -9.03 -1.33 9.29
C ASN A 4 -7.62 -0.87 9.69
N LEU A 5 -7.10 0.12 8.98
CA LEU A 5 -5.77 0.67 9.14
C LEU A 5 -5.77 1.65 10.32
N HIS A 6 -4.97 1.33 11.33
CA HIS A 6 -4.73 2.23 12.46
C HIS A 6 -3.40 2.96 12.26
N ASN A 7 -3.47 4.28 12.13
CA ASN A 7 -2.29 5.15 12.11
C ASN A 7 -2.66 6.51 12.74
N PRO A 8 -1.82 7.10 13.62
CA PRO A 8 -2.03 8.45 14.14
C PRO A 8 -1.99 9.56 13.09
N PHE A 9 -1.46 9.31 11.88
CA PHE A 9 -1.30 10.33 10.85
C PHE A 9 -2.10 10.00 9.57
N PRO A 10 -2.76 11.01 8.97
CA PRO A 10 -3.37 10.84 7.65
C PRO A 10 -2.29 10.78 6.55
N PRO A 11 -2.62 10.25 5.36
CA PRO A 11 -1.77 10.36 4.18
C PRO A 11 -1.41 11.82 3.87
N ALA A 12 -0.15 12.06 3.50
CA ALA A 12 0.38 13.39 3.25
C ALA A 12 1.29 13.43 2.00
N GLY A 13 1.59 14.64 1.51
CA GLY A 13 2.37 14.82 0.28
C GLY A 13 1.67 14.17 -0.92
N ASP A 14 2.41 13.38 -1.70
CA ASP A 14 1.89 12.70 -2.90
C ASP A 14 1.12 11.41 -2.58
N GLN A 15 1.10 10.98 -1.31
CA GLN A 15 0.45 9.72 -0.91
C GLN A 15 -1.05 9.66 -1.25
N PRO A 16 -1.88 10.70 -1.01
CA PRO A 16 -3.31 10.64 -1.33
C PRO A 16 -3.58 10.35 -2.81
N GLY A 17 -2.84 11.01 -3.72
CA GLY A 17 -2.96 10.79 -5.15
C GLY A 17 -2.55 9.38 -5.57
N ALA A 18 -1.40 8.91 -5.08
CA ALA A 18 -0.93 7.55 -5.35
C ALA A 18 -1.90 6.47 -4.81
N ILE A 19 -2.47 6.67 -3.62
CA ILE A 19 -3.48 5.75 -3.05
C ILE A 19 -4.71 5.70 -3.95
N GLN A 20 -5.20 6.87 -4.39
CA GLN A 20 -6.39 6.96 -5.24
C GLN A 20 -6.18 6.26 -6.57
N GLU A 21 -5.07 6.55 -7.26
CA GLU A 21 -4.75 5.98 -8.57
C GLU A 21 -4.61 4.45 -8.49
N LEU A 22 -3.82 3.94 -7.53
CA LEU A 22 -3.64 2.51 -7.35
C LEU A 22 -4.93 1.78 -6.98
N THR A 23 -5.74 2.37 -6.09
CA THR A 23 -7.04 1.82 -5.71
C THR A 23 -7.95 1.71 -6.93
N LYS A 24 -8.02 2.78 -7.73
CA LYS A 24 -8.85 2.84 -8.94
C LYS A 24 -8.42 1.78 -9.95
N GLY A 25 -7.13 1.68 -10.26
CA GLY A 25 -6.64 0.69 -11.23
C GLY A 25 -6.99 -0.74 -10.83
N ILE A 26 -6.89 -1.08 -9.53
CA ILE A 26 -7.26 -2.43 -9.05
C ILE A 26 -8.77 -2.68 -9.20
N LEU A 27 -9.61 -1.68 -8.94
CA LEU A 27 -11.07 -1.79 -9.08
C LEU A 27 -11.52 -1.84 -10.55
N GLU A 28 -10.79 -1.19 -11.45
CA GLU A 28 -11.00 -1.24 -12.90
C GLU A 28 -10.45 -2.52 -13.56
N GLY A 29 -9.76 -3.36 -12.79
CA GLY A 29 -9.26 -4.66 -13.25
C GLY A 29 -7.89 -4.59 -13.94
N GLU A 30 -7.13 -3.50 -13.76
CA GLU A 30 -5.75 -3.41 -14.21
C GLU A 30 -4.90 -4.48 -13.54
N LYS A 31 -4.29 -5.35 -14.35
CA LYS A 31 -3.51 -6.50 -13.84
C LYS A 31 -2.16 -6.10 -13.25
N PHE A 32 -1.54 -5.03 -13.77
CA PHE A 32 -0.18 -4.62 -13.42
C PHE A 32 -0.14 -3.11 -13.21
N GLN A 33 0.39 -2.71 -12.06
CA GLN A 33 0.57 -1.30 -11.69
C GLN A 33 1.90 -1.16 -10.95
N THR A 34 2.51 0.02 -11.02
CA THR A 34 3.81 0.30 -10.41
C THR A 34 3.74 1.57 -9.57
N LEU A 35 4.03 1.47 -8.28
CA LEU A 35 4.22 2.62 -7.41
C LEU A 35 5.66 3.14 -7.51
N LEU A 36 5.87 4.21 -8.28
CA LEU A 36 7.17 4.89 -8.35
C LEU A 36 7.32 5.84 -7.15
N GLY A 37 7.89 5.34 -6.05
CA GLY A 37 8.11 6.14 -4.84
C GLY A 37 9.58 6.23 -4.45
N VAL A 38 10.05 7.44 -4.12
CA VAL A 38 11.40 7.68 -3.58
C VAL A 38 11.62 6.99 -2.22
N THR A 39 12.86 6.82 -1.80
CA THR A 39 13.18 6.28 -0.45
C THR A 39 12.67 7.24 0.62
N GLY A 40 12.06 6.71 1.68
CA GLY A 40 11.50 7.52 2.78
C GLY A 40 10.10 8.10 2.54
N SER A 41 9.49 7.93 1.37
CA SER A 41 8.15 8.49 1.07
C SER A 41 6.97 7.78 1.74
N GLY A 42 7.22 6.73 2.55
CA GLY A 42 6.16 5.99 3.22
C GLY A 42 5.42 4.99 2.32
N LYS A 43 6.11 4.35 1.35
CA LYS A 43 5.50 3.36 0.42
C LYS A 43 4.67 2.27 1.12
N THR A 44 5.12 1.75 2.27
CA THR A 44 4.37 0.76 3.04
C THR A 44 3.01 1.29 3.49
N PHE A 45 2.96 2.55 3.93
CA PHE A 45 1.72 3.20 4.36
C PHE A 45 0.78 3.47 3.16
N THR A 46 1.33 3.89 2.02
CA THR A 46 0.57 3.99 0.75
C THR A 46 -0.10 2.65 0.41
N ILE A 47 0.66 1.55 0.40
CA ILE A 47 0.13 0.22 0.07
C ILE A 47 -0.89 -0.27 1.12
N ALA A 48 -0.68 0.01 2.41
CA ALA A 48 -1.63 -0.34 3.46
C ALA A 48 -3.00 0.34 3.27
N ASN A 49 -3.01 1.61 2.86
CA ASN A 49 -4.25 2.33 2.52
C ASN A 49 -4.93 1.71 1.30
N VAL A 50 -4.17 1.32 0.27
CA VAL A 50 -4.73 0.62 -0.91
C VAL A 50 -5.37 -0.70 -0.49
N ILE A 51 -4.71 -1.52 0.34
CA ILE A 51 -5.26 -2.79 0.86
C ILE A 51 -6.55 -2.55 1.64
N GLN A 52 -6.60 -1.51 2.49
CA GLN A 52 -7.81 -1.11 3.18
C GLN A 52 -8.92 -0.72 2.19
N ASN A 53 -8.64 0.02 1.13
CA ASN A 53 -9.68 0.43 0.20
C ASN A 53 -10.28 -0.74 -0.59
N ILE A 54 -9.43 -1.68 -1.04
CA ILE A 54 -9.86 -2.78 -1.91
C ILE A 54 -10.46 -3.97 -1.16
N GLN A 55 -10.17 -4.11 0.15
CA GLN A 55 -10.68 -5.19 1.01
C GLN A 55 -10.41 -6.60 0.48
N LYS A 56 -9.23 -6.82 -0.12
CA LYS A 56 -8.82 -8.12 -0.69
C LYS A 56 -7.66 -8.72 0.13
N PRO A 57 -7.68 -10.03 0.43
CA PRO A 57 -6.50 -10.73 0.92
C PRO A 57 -5.31 -10.49 -0.02
N THR A 58 -4.19 -10.04 0.52
CA THR A 58 -3.04 -9.55 -0.25
C THR A 58 -1.78 -10.30 0.16
N LEU A 59 -1.00 -10.77 -0.81
CA LEU A 59 0.33 -11.37 -0.59
C LEU A 59 1.41 -10.33 -0.88
N VAL A 60 2.23 -10.00 0.12
CA VAL A 60 3.40 -9.13 -0.04
C VAL A 60 4.65 -9.98 -0.19
N LEU A 61 5.33 -9.85 -1.33
CA LEU A 61 6.58 -10.55 -1.62
C LEU A 61 7.76 -9.59 -1.47
N THR A 62 8.83 -10.05 -0.85
CA THR A 62 10.08 -9.30 -0.70
C THR A 62 11.28 -10.21 -0.93
N HIS A 63 12.42 -9.63 -1.30
CA HIS A 63 13.59 -10.37 -1.77
C HIS A 63 14.49 -10.90 -0.65
N ASN A 64 14.26 -10.51 0.61
CA ASN A 64 15.07 -10.98 1.73
C ASN A 64 14.30 -11.04 3.06
N LYS A 65 14.80 -11.86 3.98
CA LYS A 65 14.18 -12.12 5.29
C LYS A 65 14.22 -10.91 6.23
N THR A 66 15.23 -10.05 6.11
CA THR A 66 15.34 -8.83 6.93
C THR A 66 14.19 -7.87 6.63
N LEU A 67 13.84 -7.69 5.36
CA LEU A 67 12.70 -6.88 4.94
C LEU A 67 11.37 -7.52 5.32
N VAL A 68 11.26 -8.85 5.36
CA VAL A 68 10.08 -9.53 5.91
C VAL A 68 9.85 -9.08 7.34
N ALA A 69 10.89 -9.13 8.19
CA ALA A 69 10.79 -8.72 9.58
C ALA A 69 10.38 -7.24 9.72
N GLN A 70 10.89 -6.36 8.85
CA GLN A 70 10.53 -4.93 8.86
C GLN A 70 9.09 -4.64 8.38
N LEU A 71 8.55 -5.46 7.49
CA LEU A 71 7.18 -5.30 6.98
C LEU A 71 6.14 -5.96 7.90
N TYR A 72 6.54 -6.99 8.65
CA TYR A 72 5.66 -7.73 9.55
C TYR A 72 5.61 -7.13 10.96
N GLY A 73 6.75 -6.64 11.45
CA GLY A 73 6.93 -6.19 12.83
C GLY A 73 6.29 -4.85 13.16
#